data_AF-A0A286GNB5-F1
#
_entry.id   AF-A0A286GNB5-F1
#
_cell.length_a   1.000
_cell.length_b   1.000
_cell.length_c   1.000
_cell.angle_alpha   90.00
_cell.angle_beta   90.00
_cell.angle_gamma   90.00
#
_symmetry.space_group_name_H-M   'P 1'
#
loop_
_entity.id
_entity.type
_entity.pdbx_description
1 polymer ?
#
loop_
_entity_poly.entity_id
_entity_poly.type
_entity_poly.pdbx_seq_one_letter_code
_entity_poly.pdbx_strand_id
1 'polypeptide(L)'
;MVKLVSTKELVDYTPEYYTETGAENAPVYRLRVPNVFDRAKVKRELATLGIADLGFGGVVKAANEGIDLIAENAPEFDAEKAKAVFGEELGNMLIPGKEKSAEFADIEALLQEYPPYMDAVADFGYAWDVLPLVLVRMFLVECAELGVTAKVGGVTDADLAKIPANDLTVVGFYVWGLLFARPDEKKD
;
A
#
# COMPACT_ATOMS: atom_id res chain seq x y z
N MET A 1 -20.07 -23.72 -5.27
CA MET A 1 -19.55 -23.14 -6.52
C MET A 1 -19.42 -21.64 -6.29
N VAL A 2 -18.20 -21.13 -6.05
CA VAL A 2 -17.99 -19.70 -5.79
C VAL A 2 -18.16 -18.96 -7.12
N LYS A 3 -19.22 -18.16 -7.22
CA LYS A 3 -19.50 -17.36 -8.41
C LYS A 3 -18.46 -16.23 -8.41
N LEU A 4 -17.49 -16.31 -9.33
CA LEU A 4 -16.50 -15.26 -9.54
C LEU A 4 -17.23 -14.00 -10.02
N VAL A 5 -17.35 -13.01 -9.14
CA VAL A 5 -18.00 -11.74 -9.46
C VAL A 5 -16.98 -10.87 -10.19
N SER A 6 -17.04 -10.86 -11.51
CA SER A 6 -16.35 -9.88 -12.34
C SER A 6 -17.13 -8.56 -12.25
N THR A 7 -16.72 -7.64 -11.38
CA THR A 7 -17.26 -6.27 -11.37
C THR A 7 -16.56 -5.47 -12.48
N LYS A 8 -17.26 -5.20 -13.59
CA LYS A 8 -16.83 -4.24 -14.64
C LYS A 8 -17.10 -2.79 -14.24
N GLU A 9 -17.22 -2.54 -12.95
CA GLU A 9 -17.62 -1.25 -12.41
C GLU A 9 -16.48 -0.25 -12.59
N LEU A 10 -16.81 0.96 -13.05
CA LEU A 10 -15.88 2.06 -13.21
C LEU A 10 -16.26 3.16 -12.22
N VAL A 11 -15.27 3.77 -11.60
CA VAL A 11 -15.43 4.91 -10.71
C VAL A 11 -14.63 6.09 -11.25
N ASP A 12 -15.20 7.28 -11.17
CA ASP A 12 -14.52 8.52 -11.51
C ASP A 12 -13.83 9.05 -10.25
N TYR A 13 -12.53 9.37 -10.36
CA TYR A 13 -11.72 9.88 -9.27
C TYR A 13 -10.93 11.11 -9.70
N THR A 14 -10.97 12.14 -8.86
CA THR A 14 -10.13 13.35 -8.99
C THR A 14 -9.35 13.51 -7.70
N PRO A 15 -8.01 13.60 -7.75
CA PRO A 15 -7.20 13.85 -6.55
C PRO A 15 -7.66 15.10 -5.81
N GLU A 16 -7.81 14.97 -4.49
CA GLU A 16 -8.44 16.01 -3.64
C GLU A 16 -7.72 17.37 -3.73
N TYR A 17 -6.40 17.39 -3.86
CA TYR A 17 -5.63 18.63 -3.95
C TYR A 17 -5.97 19.49 -5.19
N TYR A 18 -6.55 18.93 -6.25
CA TYR A 18 -7.10 19.72 -7.37
C TYR A 18 -8.40 20.43 -7.00
N THR A 19 -9.20 19.81 -6.12
CA THR A 19 -10.45 20.39 -5.62
C THR A 19 -10.18 21.48 -4.58
N GLU A 20 -9.14 21.31 -3.75
CA GLU A 20 -8.69 22.32 -2.78
C GLU A 20 -8.11 23.58 -3.44
N THR A 21 -7.46 23.42 -4.59
CA THR A 21 -6.87 24.53 -5.36
C THR A 21 -7.85 25.21 -6.30
N GLY A 22 -9.10 24.70 -6.41
CA GLY A 22 -10.13 25.26 -7.29
C GLY A 22 -9.78 25.16 -8.78
N ALA A 23 -8.98 24.17 -9.18
CA ALA A 23 -8.53 24.04 -10.56
C ALA A 23 -9.72 23.81 -11.52
N GLU A 24 -10.02 24.79 -12.38
CA GLU A 24 -11.15 24.74 -13.32
C GLU A 24 -11.08 23.57 -14.33
N ASN A 25 -9.91 22.96 -14.51
CA ASN A 25 -9.68 21.84 -15.43
C ASN A 25 -9.01 20.64 -14.72
N ALA A 26 -9.46 20.33 -13.49
CA ALA A 26 -8.96 19.18 -12.76
C ALA A 26 -9.13 17.88 -13.57
N PRO A 27 -8.08 17.04 -13.67
CA PRO A 27 -8.19 15.76 -14.37
C PRO A 27 -9.17 14.81 -13.65
N VAL A 28 -9.99 14.12 -14.42
CA VAL A 28 -10.87 13.05 -13.93
C VAL A 28 -10.34 11.72 -14.44
N TYR A 29 -9.89 10.88 -13.53
CA TYR A 29 -9.41 9.53 -13.83
C TYR A 29 -10.58 8.55 -13.72
N ARG A 30 -10.86 7.83 -14.81
CA ARG A 30 -11.86 6.76 -14.81
C ARG A 30 -11.17 5.43 -14.52
N LEU A 31 -11.42 4.89 -13.34
CA LEU A 31 -10.71 3.74 -12.78
C LEU A 31 -11.65 2.54 -12.69
N ARG A 32 -11.16 1.35 -13.01
CA ARG A 32 -11.93 0.12 -12.81
C ARG A 32 -11.85 -0.32 -11.36
N VAL A 33 -12.99 -0.73 -10.80
CA VAL A 33 -13.03 -1.39 -9.49
C VAL A 33 -12.32 -2.74 -9.58
N PRO A 34 -11.29 -2.98 -8.76
CA PRO A 34 -10.58 -4.26 -8.69
C PRO A 34 -11.49 -5.43 -8.31
N ASN A 35 -11.22 -6.58 -8.91
CA ASN A 35 -11.79 -7.88 -8.54
C ASN A 35 -10.73 -8.75 -7.84
N VAL A 36 -11.15 -9.93 -7.38
CA VAL A 36 -10.29 -10.86 -6.65
C VAL A 36 -9.07 -11.36 -7.45
N PHE A 37 -9.18 -11.46 -8.78
CA PHE A 37 -8.07 -11.85 -9.65
C PHE A 37 -7.02 -10.75 -9.79
N ASP A 38 -7.44 -9.49 -9.78
CA ASP A 38 -6.52 -8.36 -9.87
C ASP A 38 -5.61 -8.31 -8.67
N ARG A 39 -6.17 -8.58 -7.48
CA ARG A 39 -5.39 -8.74 -6.25
C ARG A 39 -4.33 -9.83 -6.38
N ALA A 40 -4.66 -10.96 -7.01
CA ALA A 40 -3.70 -12.04 -7.22
C ALA A 40 -2.61 -11.67 -8.25
N LYS A 41 -2.97 -10.96 -9.33
CA LYS A 41 -2.02 -10.47 -10.34
C LYS A 41 -1.07 -9.43 -9.74
N VAL A 42 -1.57 -8.50 -8.92
CA VAL A 42 -0.76 -7.47 -8.24
C VAL A 42 0.25 -8.14 -7.33
N LYS A 43 -0.20 -9.09 -6.49
CA LYS A 43 0.71 -9.87 -5.63
C LYS A 43 1.79 -10.61 -6.43
N ARG A 44 1.45 -11.13 -7.61
CA ARG A 44 2.42 -11.80 -8.48
C ARG A 44 3.44 -10.82 -9.07
N GLU A 45 3.01 -9.67 -9.56
CA GLU A 45 3.91 -8.63 -10.09
C GLU A 45 4.87 -8.14 -8.99
N LEU A 46 4.34 -7.88 -7.79
CA LEU A 46 5.15 -7.53 -6.62
C LEU A 46 6.17 -8.62 -6.29
N ALA A 47 5.76 -9.90 -6.28
CA ALA A 47 6.68 -11.01 -6.04
C ALA A 47 7.80 -11.09 -7.11
N THR A 48 7.52 -10.74 -8.37
CA THR A 48 8.57 -10.68 -9.41
C THR A 48 9.58 -9.56 -9.21
N LEU A 49 9.21 -8.53 -8.46
CA LEU A 49 10.08 -7.44 -8.03
C LEU A 49 10.78 -7.75 -6.69
N GLY A 50 10.67 -8.99 -6.18
CA GLY A 50 11.19 -9.39 -4.87
C GLY A 50 10.32 -8.97 -3.70
N ILE A 51 9.16 -8.37 -3.94
CA ILE A 51 8.24 -7.87 -2.92
C ILE A 51 7.22 -8.97 -2.61
N ALA A 52 7.59 -9.89 -1.72
CA ALA A 52 6.81 -11.10 -1.43
C ALA A 52 5.49 -10.83 -0.68
N ASP A 53 5.44 -9.74 0.09
CA ASP A 53 4.25 -9.29 0.79
C ASP A 53 4.37 -7.77 0.95
N LEU A 54 3.28 -7.03 0.82
CA LEU A 54 3.35 -5.59 1.07
C LEU A 54 3.64 -5.41 2.55
N GLY A 55 4.87 -4.95 2.79
CA GLY A 55 5.77 -5.33 3.88
C GLY A 55 5.34 -5.01 5.30
N PHE A 56 4.05 -4.84 5.59
CA PHE A 56 3.55 -4.78 6.95
C PHE A 56 3.83 -6.09 7.70
N GLY A 57 3.58 -7.25 7.07
CA GLY A 57 3.89 -8.56 7.67
C GLY A 57 5.39 -8.81 7.84
N GLY A 58 6.21 -8.33 6.91
CA GLY A 58 7.67 -8.43 6.97
C GLY A 58 8.28 -7.60 8.10
N VAL A 59 7.86 -6.33 8.22
CA VAL A 59 8.30 -5.43 9.30
C VAL A 59 7.89 -5.98 10.67
N VAL A 60 6.65 -6.47 10.82
CA VAL A 60 6.18 -7.08 12.09
C VAL A 60 7.02 -8.30 12.46
N LYS A 61 7.32 -9.18 11.49
CA LYS A 61 8.13 -10.36 11.74
C LYS A 61 9.54 -9.97 12.18
N ALA A 62 10.21 -9.09 11.44
CA ALA A 62 11.57 -8.65 11.76
C ALA A 62 11.65 -7.90 13.10
N ALA A 63 10.63 -7.09 13.42
CA ALA A 63 10.53 -6.41 14.71
C ALA A 63 10.39 -7.42 15.87
N ASN A 64 9.53 -8.44 15.74
CA ASN A 64 9.38 -9.46 16.77
C ASN A 64 10.68 -10.25 16.99
N GLU A 65 11.37 -10.64 15.91
CA GLU A 65 12.67 -11.31 16.00
C GLU A 65 13.72 -10.41 16.68
N GLY A 66 13.75 -9.11 16.37
CA GLY A 66 14.63 -8.15 17.02
C GLY A 66 14.31 -7.96 18.50
N ILE A 67 13.02 -7.87 18.86
CA ILE A 67 12.56 -7.78 20.25
C ILE A 67 12.99 -9.00 21.06
N ASP A 68 12.86 -10.20 20.49
CA ASP A 68 13.31 -11.44 21.13
C ASP A 68 14.83 -11.42 21.37
N LEU A 69 15.60 -10.97 20.38
CA LEU A 69 17.05 -10.84 20.52
C LEU A 69 17.44 -9.80 21.58
N ILE A 70 16.72 -8.68 21.69
CA ILE A 70 16.95 -7.69 22.75
C ILE A 70 16.71 -8.33 24.12
N ALA A 71 15.61 -9.06 24.29
CA ALA A 71 15.25 -9.72 25.55
C ALA A 71 16.26 -10.81 25.96
N GLU A 72 16.85 -11.52 24.99
CA GLU A 72 17.93 -12.47 25.25
C GLU A 72 19.19 -11.80 25.82
N ASN A 73 19.46 -10.55 25.44
CA ASN A 73 20.65 -9.79 25.85
C ASN A 73 20.38 -8.83 27.02
N ALA A 74 19.13 -8.50 27.31
CA ALA A 74 18.68 -7.64 28.39
C ALA A 74 17.48 -8.30 29.11
N PRO A 75 17.71 -9.18 30.11
CA PRO A 75 16.66 -9.95 30.77
C PRO A 75 15.58 -9.11 31.49
N GLU A 76 15.88 -7.85 31.80
CA GLU A 76 14.94 -6.87 32.35
C GLU A 76 13.99 -6.27 31.31
N PHE A 77 14.26 -6.48 30.02
CA PHE A 77 13.42 -6.01 28.93
C PHE A 77 12.17 -6.89 28.79
N ASP A 78 11.00 -6.29 28.94
CA ASP A 78 9.72 -6.99 28.83
C ASP A 78 9.34 -7.17 27.36
N ALA A 79 9.77 -8.28 26.76
CA ALA A 79 9.51 -8.63 25.37
C ALA A 79 8.01 -8.71 25.04
N GLU A 80 7.20 -9.26 25.95
CA GLU A 80 5.76 -9.44 25.73
C GLU A 80 5.05 -8.09 25.69
N LYS A 81 5.40 -7.19 26.62
CA LYS A 81 4.92 -5.81 26.60
C LYS A 81 5.38 -5.08 25.33
N ALA A 82 6.65 -5.19 24.96
CA ALA A 82 7.19 -4.54 23.77
C ALA A 82 6.49 -5.01 22.49
N LYS A 83 6.25 -6.31 22.32
CA LYS A 83 5.49 -6.86 21.18
C LYS A 83 4.05 -6.36 21.16
N ALA A 84 3.40 -6.28 22.33
CA ALA A 84 2.04 -5.77 22.43
C ALA A 84 1.95 -4.30 22.02
N VAL A 85 2.84 -3.44 22.55
CA VAL A 85 2.94 -2.02 22.19
C VAL A 85 3.24 -1.86 20.71
N PHE A 86 4.22 -2.60 20.19
CA PHE A 86 4.60 -2.54 18.79
C PHE A 86 3.45 -2.94 17.86
N GLY A 87 2.74 -4.03 18.17
CA GLY A 87 1.59 -4.50 17.38
C GLY A 87 0.40 -3.53 17.40
N GLU A 88 0.09 -2.95 18.56
CA GLU A 88 -0.99 -1.96 18.70
C GLU A 88 -0.67 -0.67 17.92
N GLU A 89 0.55 -0.15 18.08
CA GLU A 89 0.94 1.12 17.49
C GLU A 89 1.17 1.05 15.99
N LEU A 90 1.68 -0.08 15.48
CA LEU A 90 1.78 -0.28 14.04
C LEU A 90 0.39 -0.27 13.37
N GLY A 91 -0.64 -0.81 14.04
CA GLY A 91 -2.03 -0.71 13.59
C GLY A 91 -2.60 0.71 13.65
N ASN A 92 -2.16 1.49 14.64
CA ASN A 92 -2.54 2.90 14.83
C ASN A 92 -1.89 3.85 13.83
N MET A 93 -0.65 3.57 13.41
CA MET A 93 0.08 4.39 12.42
C MET A 93 -0.58 4.40 11.04
N LEU A 94 -1.44 3.42 10.76
CA LEU A 94 -2.28 3.41 9.55
C LEU A 94 -3.47 4.38 9.65
N ILE A 95 -3.69 5.02 10.81
CA ILE A 95 -4.75 6.00 11.06
C ILE A 95 -4.13 7.41 11.01
N PRO A 96 -4.58 8.29 10.08
CA PRO A 96 -4.06 9.65 9.98
C PRO A 96 -4.18 10.44 11.29
N GLY A 97 -3.11 11.12 11.69
CA GLY A 97 -3.11 12.06 12.83
C GLY A 97 -2.86 11.45 14.22
N LYS A 98 -2.62 10.14 14.34
CA LYS A 98 -2.15 9.54 15.59
C LYS A 98 -0.64 9.71 15.75
N GLU A 99 -0.22 10.27 16.88
CA GLU A 99 1.19 10.32 17.29
C GLU A 99 1.65 8.97 17.84
N LYS A 100 2.93 8.62 17.61
CA LYS A 100 3.56 7.44 18.20
C LYS A 100 3.70 7.64 19.72
N SER A 101 3.41 6.63 20.53
CA SER A 101 3.79 6.67 21.94
C SER A 101 5.31 6.73 22.13
N ALA A 102 5.75 7.30 23.25
CA ALA A 102 7.17 7.33 23.62
C ALA A 102 7.76 5.92 23.72
N GLU A 103 6.98 4.97 24.27
CA GLU A 103 7.42 3.58 24.40
C GLU A 103 7.62 2.90 23.03
N PHE A 104 6.77 3.19 22.04
CA PHE A 104 6.99 2.72 20.68
C PHE A 104 8.27 3.31 20.06
N ALA A 105 8.51 4.61 20.27
CA ALA A 105 9.72 5.28 19.77
C ALA A 105 11.00 4.70 20.38
N ASP A 106 10.98 4.36 21.67
CA ASP A 106 12.10 3.72 22.36
C ASP A 106 12.38 2.32 21.80
N ILE A 107 11.34 1.51 21.55
CA ILE A 107 11.48 0.19 20.93
C ILE A 107 12.02 0.30 19.50
N GLU A 108 11.51 1.25 18.71
CA GLU A 108 11.97 1.49 17.33
C GLU A 108 13.44 1.89 17.31
N ALA A 109 13.89 2.74 18.23
CA ALA A 109 15.29 3.13 18.34
C ALA A 109 16.21 1.92 18.64
N LEU A 110 15.77 1.00 19.50
CA LEU A 110 16.52 -0.23 19.78
C LEU A 110 16.58 -1.17 18.57
N LEU A 111 15.47 -1.27 17.83
CA LEU A 111 15.38 -2.11 16.63
C LEU A 111 16.19 -1.58 15.45
N GLN A 112 16.53 -0.29 15.39
CA GLN A 112 17.39 0.26 14.34
C GLN A 112 18.81 -0.34 14.34
N GLU A 113 19.25 -0.86 15.48
CA GLU A 113 20.52 -1.59 15.59
C GLU A 113 20.43 -3.05 15.09
N TYR A 114 19.24 -3.52 14.73
CA TYR A 114 18.99 -4.86 14.19
C TYR A 114 18.85 -4.82 12.66
N PRO A 115 19.88 -5.23 11.89
CA PRO A 115 19.89 -5.06 10.43
C PRO A 115 18.68 -5.68 9.70
N PRO A 116 18.18 -6.88 10.05
CA PRO A 116 17.00 -7.44 9.39
C PRO A 116 15.73 -6.59 9.55
N TYR A 117 15.59 -5.84 10.64
CA TYR A 117 14.49 -4.88 10.80
C TYR A 117 14.66 -3.68 9.87
N MET A 118 15.88 -3.13 9.78
CA MET A 118 16.19 -2.03 8.88
C MET A 118 15.97 -2.40 7.41
N ASP A 119 16.40 -3.60 7.01
CA ASP A 119 16.17 -4.13 5.66
C ASP A 119 14.67 -4.28 5.38
N ALA A 120 13.89 -4.81 6.34
CA ALA A 120 12.44 -4.95 6.20
C ALA A 120 11.72 -3.59 6.07
N VAL A 121 12.18 -2.56 6.78
CA VAL A 121 11.65 -1.19 6.66
C VAL A 121 12.01 -0.59 5.30
N ALA A 122 13.23 -0.79 4.82
CA ALA A 122 13.66 -0.33 3.50
C ALA A 122 12.86 -1.01 2.37
N ASP A 123 12.69 -2.33 2.45
CA ASP A 123 11.88 -3.11 1.51
C ASP A 123 10.41 -2.67 1.54
N PHE A 124 9.87 -2.37 2.72
CA PHE A 124 8.52 -1.82 2.86
C PHE A 124 8.40 -0.45 2.20
N GLY A 125 9.35 0.46 2.42
CA GLY A 125 9.39 1.77 1.77
C GLY A 125 9.46 1.66 0.25
N TYR A 126 10.37 0.83 -0.26
CA TYR A 126 10.48 0.56 -1.69
C TYR A 126 9.18 -0.01 -2.27
N ALA A 127 8.55 -0.95 -1.56
CA ALA A 127 7.27 -1.50 -1.98
C ALA A 127 6.16 -0.44 -2.02
N TRP A 128 6.13 0.51 -1.07
CA TRP A 128 5.19 1.63 -1.07
C TRP A 128 5.41 2.61 -2.23
N ASP A 129 6.66 2.81 -2.66
CA ASP A 129 6.98 3.67 -3.80
C ASP A 129 6.59 3.01 -5.14
N VAL A 130 6.81 1.71 -5.27
CA VAL A 130 6.60 0.97 -6.51
C VAL A 130 5.16 0.51 -6.69
N LEU A 131 4.44 0.25 -5.58
CA LEU A 131 3.08 -0.25 -5.59
C LEU A 131 2.11 0.63 -6.42
N PRO A 132 2.05 1.97 -6.23
CA PRO A 132 1.19 2.83 -7.04
C PRO A 132 1.45 2.69 -8.54
N LEU A 133 2.71 2.56 -8.95
CA LEU A 133 3.08 2.41 -10.35
C LEU A 133 2.59 1.06 -10.92
N VAL A 134 2.78 -0.02 -10.17
CA VAL A 134 2.27 -1.36 -10.55
C VAL A 134 0.76 -1.35 -10.70
N LEU A 135 0.06 -0.73 -9.73
CA LEU A 135 -1.39 -0.61 -9.76
C LEU A 135 -1.86 0.23 -10.95
N VAL A 136 -1.36 1.45 -11.10
CA VAL A 136 -1.77 2.29 -12.22
C VAL A 136 -1.49 1.61 -13.56
N ARG A 137 -0.34 0.96 -13.73
CA ARG A 137 -0.03 0.17 -14.94
C ARG A 137 -1.06 -0.93 -15.19
N MET A 138 -1.33 -1.77 -14.20
CA MET A 138 -2.23 -2.92 -14.36
C MET A 138 -3.68 -2.50 -14.62
N PHE A 139 -4.15 -1.46 -13.94
CA PHE A 139 -5.51 -0.98 -14.08
C PHE A 139 -5.74 -0.18 -15.38
N LEU A 140 -4.73 0.56 -15.85
CA LEU A 140 -4.81 1.25 -17.13
C LEU A 140 -4.66 0.31 -18.34
N VAL A 141 -3.80 -0.72 -18.25
CA VAL A 141 -3.66 -1.74 -19.31
C VAL A 141 -4.99 -2.48 -19.55
N GLU A 142 -5.70 -2.86 -18.50
CA GLU A 142 -6.98 -3.59 -18.66
C GLU A 142 -8.15 -2.71 -19.11
N CYS A 143 -8.14 -1.40 -18.80
CA CYS A 143 -9.08 -0.45 -19.39
C CYS A 143 -8.95 -0.37 -20.93
N ALA A 144 -7.72 -0.49 -21.46
CA ALA A 144 -7.46 -0.55 -22.89
C ALA A 144 -7.96 -1.86 -23.53
N GLU A 145 -7.92 -2.98 -22.80
CA GLU A 145 -8.44 -4.28 -23.26
C GLU A 145 -9.98 -4.35 -23.28
N LEU A 146 -10.66 -3.55 -22.45
CA LEU A 146 -12.13 -3.50 -22.36
C LEU A 146 -12.80 -2.62 -23.42
N GLY A 147 -12.05 -2.04 -24.36
CA GLY A 147 -12.60 -1.26 -25.47
C GLY A 147 -13.23 0.08 -25.08
N VAL A 148 -13.00 0.55 -23.85
CA VAL A 148 -13.31 1.92 -23.44
C VAL A 148 -12.24 2.81 -24.09
N THR A 149 -12.60 3.48 -25.16
CA THR A 149 -11.72 4.31 -26.00
C THR A 149 -11.22 5.56 -25.26
N ALA A 150 -10.30 5.39 -24.31
CA ALA A 150 -9.12 6.24 -24.33
C ALA A 150 -8.23 5.67 -25.44
N LYS A 151 -8.01 6.44 -26.52
CA LYS A 151 -7.17 5.99 -27.63
C LYS A 151 -5.82 5.51 -27.07
N VAL A 152 -5.53 4.22 -27.24
CA VAL A 152 -4.24 3.54 -27.48
C VAL A 152 -4.28 2.17 -26.77
N GLY A 153 -3.97 1.10 -27.50
CA GLY A 153 -3.89 -0.25 -26.96
C GLY A 153 -2.73 -0.37 -25.98
N GLY A 154 -2.98 -0.98 -24.81
CA GLY A 154 -1.98 -1.29 -23.78
C GLY A 154 -1.21 -0.07 -23.26
N VAL A 155 -1.49 0.37 -22.03
CA VAL A 155 -0.70 1.44 -21.41
C VAL A 155 0.75 0.97 -21.18
N THR A 156 1.68 1.63 -21.86
CA THR A 156 3.13 1.39 -21.72
C THR A 156 3.74 2.29 -20.64
N ASP A 157 4.96 2.01 -20.20
CA ASP A 157 5.69 2.90 -19.28
C ASP A 157 5.84 4.32 -19.85
N ALA A 158 5.90 4.47 -21.18
CA ALA A 158 5.92 5.76 -21.87
C ALA A 158 4.58 6.51 -21.81
N ASP A 159 3.47 5.81 -21.61
CA ASP A 159 2.15 6.42 -21.39
C ASP A 159 1.97 6.83 -19.94
N LEU A 160 2.49 6.03 -18.99
CA LEU A 160 2.53 6.38 -17.57
C LEU A 160 3.38 7.64 -17.33
N ALA A 161 4.50 7.79 -18.04
CA ALA A 161 5.38 8.96 -17.96
C ALA A 161 4.71 10.29 -18.36
N LYS A 162 3.53 10.26 -19.01
CA LYS A 162 2.73 11.44 -19.36
C LYS A 162 1.82 11.92 -18.22
N ILE A 163 1.61 11.08 -17.20
CA ILE A 163 0.83 11.41 -16.01
C ILE A 163 1.81 12.05 -15.00
N PRO A 164 1.45 13.18 -14.38
CA PRO A 164 2.29 13.76 -13.33
C PRO A 164 2.56 12.75 -12.21
N ALA A 165 3.78 12.74 -11.68
CA ALA A 165 4.22 11.74 -10.70
C ALA A 165 3.35 11.71 -9.44
N ASN A 166 2.92 12.89 -8.96
CA ASN A 166 2.04 13.00 -7.81
C ASN A 166 0.68 12.32 -8.06
N ASP A 167 0.13 12.48 -9.27
CA ASP A 167 -1.14 11.89 -9.67
C ASP A 167 -1.03 10.38 -9.77
N LEU A 168 0.07 9.86 -10.35
CA LEU A 168 0.35 8.42 -10.39
C LEU A 168 0.32 7.81 -8.98
N THR A 169 0.98 8.47 -8.03
CA THR A 169 1.03 8.03 -6.64
C THR A 169 -0.36 8.05 -5.99
N VAL A 170 -1.08 9.17 -6.07
CA VAL A 170 -2.39 9.34 -5.42
C VAL A 170 -3.46 8.44 -6.04
N VAL A 171 -3.50 8.32 -7.37
CA VAL A 171 -4.40 7.41 -8.09
C VAL A 171 -4.08 5.96 -7.74
N GLY A 172 -2.80 5.59 -7.70
CA GLY A 172 -2.38 4.24 -7.32
C GLY A 172 -2.81 3.88 -5.89
N PHE A 173 -2.69 4.79 -4.93
CA PHE A 173 -3.20 4.57 -3.57
C PHE A 173 -4.72 4.51 -3.48
N TYR A 174 -5.42 5.28 -4.31
CA TYR A 174 -6.87 5.13 -4.40
C TYR A 174 -7.28 3.74 -4.92
N VAL A 175 -6.63 3.25 -5.98
CA VAL A 175 -6.84 1.90 -6.52
C VAL A 175 -6.47 0.82 -5.49
N TRP A 176 -5.39 1.03 -4.72
CA TRP A 176 -5.05 0.18 -3.58
C TRP A 176 -6.17 0.16 -2.54
N GLY A 177 -6.72 1.32 -2.19
CA GLY A 177 -7.89 1.46 -1.35
C GLY A 177 -9.07 0.65 -1.87
N LEU A 178 -9.35 0.67 -3.18
CA LEU A 178 -10.41 -0.15 -3.77
C LEU A 178 -10.11 -1.66 -3.72
N LEU A 179 -8.85 -2.07 -3.85
CA LEU A 179 -8.41 -3.47 -3.80
C LEU A 179 -8.52 -4.09 -2.40
N PHE A 180 -8.29 -3.28 -1.36
CA PHE A 180 -8.18 -3.71 0.03
C PHE A 180 -9.19 -3.02 0.95
N ALA A 181 -10.18 -2.32 0.39
CA ALA A 181 -11.30 -1.75 1.11
C ALA A 181 -11.86 -2.83 2.03
N ARG A 182 -11.87 -2.55 3.33
CA ARG A 182 -12.41 -3.49 4.31
C ARG A 182 -13.89 -3.71 3.95
N PRO A 183 -14.39 -4.96 3.94
CA PRO A 183 -15.78 -5.27 3.57
C PRO A 183 -16.85 -4.49 4.35
N ASP A 184 -16.49 -3.82 5.45
CA ASP A 184 -17.41 -3.32 6.46
C ASP A 184 -17.43 -1.80 6.66
N GLU A 185 -16.81 -0.98 5.80
CA GLU A 185 -17.08 0.47 5.80
C GLU A 185 -18.34 0.79 4.98
N LYS A 186 -19.47 0.18 5.35
CA LYS A 186 -20.76 0.84 5.13
C LYS A 186 -20.82 1.96 6.15
N LYS A 187 -20.61 3.20 5.69
CA LYS A 187 -21.06 4.39 6.41
C LYS A 187 -22.59 4.27 6.50
N ASP A 188 -23.08 3.89 7.66
CA ASP A 188 -24.46 4.19 8.07
C ASP A 188 -24.64 5.71 8.22
#